data_AF-A0A3C0JAK9-F1
#
_entry.id   AF-A0A3C0JAK9-F1
#
_cell.length_a   1.000
_cell.length_b   1.000
_cell.length_c   1.000
_cell.angle_alpha   90.00
_cell.angle_beta   90.00
_cell.angle_gamma   90.00
#
_symmetry.space_group_name_H-M   'P 1'
#
loop_
_entity.id
_entity.type
_entity.pdbx_description
1 polymer ?
#
loop_
_entity_poly.entity_id
_entity_poly.type
_entity_poly.pdbx_seq_one_letter_code
_entity_poly.pdbx_strand_id
1 'polypeptide(L)'
;MRAIDQVIAGGDAASGQRPNIDFLLAAICHVYGLPATPALVLFASGRLTGWLAHALEQQALGKLIRPRAHYVGAVPEGSTSQG
;
A
#
# COMPACT_ATOMS: atom_id res chain seq x y z
N MET A 1 -5.95 11.96 -23.50
CA MET A 1 -5.54 12.99 -22.52
C MET A 1 -6.75 13.66 -21.86
N ARG A 2 -7.69 14.27 -22.61
CA ARG A 2 -8.87 14.96 -22.04
C ARG A 2 -9.66 14.18 -20.97
N ALA A 3 -9.84 12.87 -21.15
CA ALA A 3 -10.54 12.02 -20.16
C ALA A 3 -9.75 11.85 -18.86
N ILE A 4 -8.41 11.78 -18.92
CA ILE A 4 -7.56 11.68 -17.72
C ILE A 4 -7.63 13.00 -16.93
N ASP A 5 -7.56 14.14 -17.61
CA ASP A 5 -7.67 15.45 -16.97
C ASP A 5 -9.01 15.63 -16.25
N GLN A 6 -10.11 15.11 -16.83
CA GLN A 6 -11.43 15.11 -16.21
C GLN A 6 -11.47 14.26 -14.94
N VAL A 7 -10.86 13.07 -14.94
CA VAL A 7 -10.79 12.22 -13.75
C VAL A 7 -9.94 12.87 -12.66
N ILE A 8 -8.83 13.51 -13.02
CA ILE A 8 -7.99 14.25 -12.07
C ILE A 8 -8.80 15.39 -11.44
N ALA A 9 -9.45 16.23 -12.26
CA ALA A 9 -10.25 17.34 -11.76
C ALA A 9 -11.43 16.88 -10.90
N GLY A 10 -12.11 15.81 -11.29
CA GLY A 10 -13.20 15.22 -10.50
C GLY A 10 -12.73 14.65 -9.17
N GLY A 11 -11.59 13.96 -9.16
CA GLY A 11 -10.98 13.42 -7.94
C GLY A 11 -10.57 14.51 -6.96
N ASP A 12 -9.94 15.58 -7.46
CA ASP A 12 -9.56 16.73 -6.64
C ASP A 12 -10.81 17.44 -6.09
N ALA A 13 -11.83 17.68 -6.92
CA ALA A 13 -13.08 18.30 -6.46
C ALA A 13 -13.81 17.48 -5.39
N ALA A 14 -13.75 16.14 -5.46
CA ALA A 14 -14.45 15.26 -4.53
C ALA A 14 -13.67 14.97 -3.24
N SER A 15 -12.33 14.99 -3.28
CA SER A 15 -11.48 14.52 -2.16
C SER A 15 -10.43 15.54 -1.69
N GLY A 16 -10.16 16.59 -2.46
CA GLY A 16 -9.05 17.52 -2.26
C GLY A 16 -7.66 16.88 -2.44
N GLN A 17 -7.59 15.68 -3.04
CA GLN A 17 -6.35 14.94 -3.21
C GLN A 17 -5.89 14.95 -4.67
N ARG A 18 -4.59 15.09 -4.85
CA ARG A 18 -3.93 14.95 -6.15
C ARG A 18 -3.64 13.48 -6.45
N PRO A 19 -3.63 13.08 -7.74
CA PRO A 19 -3.29 11.72 -8.13
C PRO A 19 -1.89 11.33 -7.65
N ASN A 20 -1.77 10.12 -7.12
CA ASN A 20 -0.50 9.52 -6.75
C ASN A 20 0.07 8.63 -7.89
N ILE A 21 1.13 7.89 -7.60
CA ILE A 21 1.77 6.98 -8.56
C ILE A 21 0.84 5.87 -9.06
N ASP A 22 -0.10 5.40 -8.24
CA ASP A 22 -1.03 4.33 -8.62
C ASP A 22 -1.99 4.82 -9.71
N PHE A 23 -2.45 6.08 -9.60
CA PHE A 23 -3.23 6.70 -10.67
C PHE A 23 -2.43 6.80 -11.97
N LEU A 24 -1.15 7.16 -11.90
CA LEU A 24 -0.29 7.22 -13.08
C LEU A 24 -0.16 5.85 -13.76
N LEU A 25 0.04 4.78 -12.98
CA LEU A 25 0.12 3.40 -13.49
C LEU A 25 -1.20 2.96 -14.16
N ALA A 26 -2.34 3.31 -13.57
CA ALA A 26 -3.65 3.07 -14.16
C ALA A 26 -3.85 3.87 -15.47
N ALA A 27 -3.43 5.14 -15.48
CA ALA A 27 -3.49 5.99 -16.67
C ALA A 27 -2.63 5.45 -17.82
N ILE A 28 -1.43 4.94 -17.53
CA ILE A 28 -0.57 4.26 -18.51
C ILE A 28 -1.32 3.06 -19.12
N CYS A 29 -1.87 2.17 -18.28
CA CYS A 29 -2.60 1.01 -18.79
C CYS A 29 -3.80 1.41 -19.65
N HIS A 30 -4.54 2.44 -19.23
CA HIS A 30 -5.67 2.96 -19.99
C HIS A 30 -5.26 3.53 -21.35
N VAL A 31 -4.20 4.36 -21.40
CA VAL A 31 -3.71 5.00 -22.64
C VAL A 31 -3.24 3.96 -23.67
N TYR A 32 -2.63 2.88 -23.19
CA TYR A 32 -2.11 1.81 -24.06
C TYR A 32 -3.07 0.63 -24.26
N GLY A 33 -4.31 0.71 -23.75
CA GLY A 33 -5.30 -0.36 -23.88
C GLY A 33 -4.87 -1.68 -23.21
N LEU A 34 -4.03 -1.60 -22.18
CA LEU A 34 -3.55 -2.76 -21.43
C LEU A 34 -4.59 -3.19 -20.38
N PRO A 35 -4.62 -4.49 -20.01
CA PRO A 35 -5.37 -4.93 -18.83
C PRO A 35 -4.80 -4.31 -17.55
N ALA A 36 -5.46 -4.52 -16.41
CA ALA A 36 -5.01 -3.96 -15.12
C ALA A 36 -3.70 -4.59 -14.60
N THR A 37 -3.44 -5.87 -14.91
CA THR A 37 -2.30 -6.62 -14.36
C THR A 37 -0.92 -5.97 -14.63
N PRO A 38 -0.60 -5.46 -15.83
CA PRO A 38 0.63 -4.72 -16.09
C PRO A 38 0.95 -3.58 -15.13
N ALA A 39 -0.03 -2.86 -14.59
CA ALA A 39 0.22 -1.78 -13.61
C ALA A 39 0.97 -2.30 -12.38
N LEU A 40 0.51 -3.45 -11.86
CA LEU A 40 1.13 -4.10 -10.70
C LEU A 40 2.53 -4.63 -11.04
N VAL A 41 2.74 -5.16 -12.24
CA VAL A 41 4.04 -5.66 -12.69
C VAL A 41 5.05 -4.51 -12.80
N LEU A 42 4.66 -3.38 -13.39
CA LEU A 42 5.50 -2.18 -13.48
C LEU A 42 5.87 -1.66 -12.08
N PHE A 43 4.89 -1.57 -11.18
CA PHE A 43 5.13 -1.18 -9.79
C PHE A 43 6.12 -2.11 -9.10
N ALA A 44 5.87 -3.43 -9.11
CA ALA A 44 6.72 -4.41 -8.46
C ALA A 44 8.15 -4.40 -9.04
N SER A 45 8.28 -4.26 -10.36
CA SER A 45 9.58 -4.15 -11.03
C SER A 45 10.37 -2.94 -10.56
N GLY A 46 9.74 -1.78 -10.39
CA GLY A 46 10.37 -0.58 -9.85
C GLY A 46 10.67 -0.67 -8.35
N ARG A 47 9.83 -1.34 -7.56
CA ARG A 47 9.99 -1.48 -6.11
C ARG A 47 11.02 -2.53 -5.69
N LEU A 48 11.30 -3.52 -6.55
CA LEU A 48 12.23 -4.60 -6.30
C LEU A 48 13.59 -4.13 -5.77
N THR A 49 14.19 -3.10 -6.37
CA THR A 49 15.48 -2.55 -5.94
C THR A 49 15.42 -1.98 -4.53
N GLY A 50 14.35 -1.24 -4.20
CA GLY A 50 14.15 -0.67 -2.87
C GLY A 50 13.85 -1.73 -1.81
N TRP A 51 13.09 -2.78 -2.15
CA TRP A 51 12.85 -3.91 -1.25
C TRP A 51 14.14 -4.65 -0.93
N LEU A 52 14.98 -4.91 -1.93
CA LEU A 52 16.28 -5.54 -1.72
C LEU A 52 17.20 -4.67 -0.86
N ALA A 53 17.26 -3.36 -1.12
CA ALA A 53 18.05 -2.43 -0.32
C ALA A 53 17.63 -2.46 1.16
N HIS A 54 16.33 -2.29 1.44
CA HIS A 54 15.83 -2.32 2.82
C HIS A 54 15.99 -3.69 3.49
N ALA A 55 15.88 -4.79 2.74
CA ALA A 55 16.13 -6.12 3.29
C ALA A 55 17.60 -6.27 3.73
N LEU A 56 18.55 -5.78 2.94
CA LEU A 56 19.98 -5.79 3.29
C LEU A 56 20.28 -4.86 4.48
N GLU A 57 19.71 -3.66 4.50
CA GLU A 57 19.82 -2.73 5.63
C GLU A 57 19.31 -3.36 6.93
N GLN A 58 18.16 -4.04 6.88
CA GLN A 58 17.58 -4.69 8.05
C GLN A 58 18.43 -5.89 8.52
N GLN A 59 18.97 -6.68 7.59
CA GLN A 59 19.90 -7.77 7.92
C GLN A 59 21.15 -7.24 8.61
N ALA A 60 21.71 -6.13 8.13
CA ALA A 60 22.87 -5.49 8.75
C ALA A 60 22.57 -4.92 10.14
N LEU A 61 21.35 -4.42 10.37
CA LEU A 61 20.93 -3.93 11.69
C LEU A 61 20.78 -5.06 12.71
N GLY A 62 20.43 -6.28 12.27
CA GLY A 62 20.34 -7.47 13.12
C GLY A 62 19.23 -7.43 14.18
N LYS A 63 18.24 -6.53 14.04
CA LYS A 63 17.16 -6.35 15.02
C LYS A 63 15.85 -6.96 14.52
N LEU A 64 15.22 -7.76 15.37
CA LEU A 64 13.90 -8.32 15.08
C LEU A 64 12.80 -7.26 15.26
N ILE A 65 11.92 -7.13 14.27
CA ILE A 65 10.68 -6.37 14.41
C ILE A 65 9.71 -7.19 15.27
N ARG A 66 9.42 -6.73 16.49
CA ARG A 66 8.53 -7.40 17.45
C ARG A 66 7.39 -6.48 17.90
N PRO A 67 6.33 -6.30 17.09
CA PRO A 67 5.18 -5.50 17.48
C PRO A 67 4.43 -6.20 18.62
N ARG A 68 3.82 -5.41 19.52
CA ARG A 68 2.93 -5.91 20.56
C ARG A 68 1.52 -5.38 20.28
N ALA A 69 0.54 -6.28 20.32
CA ALA A 69 -0.86 -5.91 20.26
C ALA A 69 -1.44 -5.80 21.68
N HIS A 70 -2.44 -4.93 21.84
CA HIS A 70 -3.25 -4.87 23.05
C HIS A 70 -4.54 -5.64 22.81
N TYR A 71 -4.81 -6.66 23.63
CA TYR A 71 -6.05 -7.42 23.55
C TYR A 71 -7.19 -6.63 24.20
N VAL A 72 -8.27 -6.41 23.45
CA VAL A 72 -9.49 -5.70 23.89
C VAL A 72 -10.75 -6.56 23.76
N GLY A 73 -10.58 -7.87 23.56
CA GLY A 73 -11.71 -8.80 23.49
C GLY A 73 -12.28 -9.10 24.88
N ALA A 74 -13.45 -9.73 24.90
CA ALA A 74 -14.06 -10.18 26.14
C ALA A 74 -13.14 -11.17 26.88
N VAL A 75 -13.07 -11.03 28.20
CA VAL A 75 -12.39 -12.00 29.07
C VAL A 75 -13.29 -13.26 29.15
N PRO A 76 -12.76 -14.47 28.95
CA PRO A 76 -13.56 -15.69 29.03
C PRO A 76 -14.23 -15.85 30.41
N GLU A 77 -15.51 -16.23 30.42
CA GLU A 77 -16.21 -16.52 31.67
C GLU A 77 -15.52 -17.68 32.40
N GLY A 78 -15.13 -17.45 33.66
CA GLY A 78 -14.43 -18.40 34.52
C GLY A 78 -12.96 -18.07 34.83
N SER A 79 -12.39 -16.98 34.29
CA SER A 79 -11.01 -16.57 34.60
C SER A 79 -10.87 -15.64 35.82
N THR A 80 -11.90 -15.51 36.66
CA THR A 80 -11.74 -14.95 38.00
C THR A 80 -10.95 -15.94 38.84
N SER A 81 -9.64 -15.68 38.98
CA SER A 81 -8.82 -16.30 40.03
C SER A 81 -9.51 -16.05 41.38
N GLN A 82 -10.07 -17.10 41.97
CA GLN A 82 -10.34 -17.14 43.40
C GLN A 82 -8.97 -16.97 44.08
N GLY A 83 -8.78 -15.85 44.76
CA GLY A 83 -7.71 -15.66 45.73
C GLY A 83 -7.99 -16.43 47.01
#